data_AF-A0A7R7XYI3-F1
#
_entry.id   AF-A0A7R7XYI3-F1
#
_cell.length_a   1.000
_cell.length_b   1.000
_cell.length_c   1.000
_cell.angle_alpha   90.00
_cell.angle_beta   90.00
_cell.angle_gamma   90.00
#
_symmetry.space_group_name_H-M   'P 1'
#
loop_
_entity.id
_entity.type
_entity.pdbx_description
1 polymer ?
#
loop_
_entity_poly.entity_id
_entity_poly.type
_entity_poly.pdbx_seq_one_letter_code
_entity_poly.pdbx_strand_id
1 'polypeptide(L)'
;MSDQAIIRITREINQIEQSADLSFAVDYEESDIRNVRAIILGPPDTPYQFGLFEFTIKFGKDYPARPPSVKAVTTNSGSCRFSPNLYAAGKVCLSILGTWTGERGEQWSSAQGLESILISIQSLMSSNPYEYEPGYENANSSSDQEHMAHYKSKIRHETIRIAVIQPLEVALDILPDGTKKTLLAMMEDDDYISDDGSPISDNPFNDLRKRRFLWYYESYAQLIDKESGDSTPKRKFQRMPFESSGNTMDGHFDYPELKRRLDFVKGKIMEETNDWQAQGLQAKKDELGISVNLQRQYEQIVESLKSHKNYSIDLTLADDNPFLWKFTYFGRPTTPLEGGIIKIRIHLSPRFPEEQPRVFLETPLSHIRVSKDGVLCYFPRKTEDMRAHVESIVASLEEEEPPYDPRTTVNAEASKLFWGSPEDRKKYKRTLRRDVERSVEAAFE
;
A
#
# COMPACT_ATOMS: atom_id res chain seq x y z
N MET A 1 26.43 -15.16 25.09
CA MET A 1 25.02 -15.24 25.52
C MET A 1 24.20 -14.67 24.39
N SER A 2 23.30 -15.45 23.78
CA SER A 2 22.43 -14.90 22.72
C SER A 2 21.57 -13.80 23.33
N ASP A 3 21.53 -12.66 22.68
CA ASP A 3 20.73 -11.54 23.17
C ASP A 3 19.24 -11.88 23.08
N GLN A 4 18.62 -12.11 24.23
CA GLN A 4 17.21 -12.51 24.33
C GLN A 4 16.28 -11.46 23.68
N ALA A 5 16.70 -10.19 23.65
CA ALA A 5 15.98 -9.13 22.96
C ALA A 5 15.98 -9.37 21.43
N ILE A 6 17.12 -9.72 20.85
CA ILE A 6 17.25 -9.99 19.40
C ILE A 6 16.37 -11.16 18.99
N ILE A 7 16.37 -12.26 19.76
CA ILE A 7 15.52 -13.43 19.48
C ILE A 7 14.03 -13.04 19.51
N ARG A 8 13.63 -12.22 20.49
CA ARG A 8 12.25 -11.73 20.62
C ARG A 8 11.86 -10.85 19.43
N ILE A 9 12.70 -9.87 19.07
CA ILE A 9 12.46 -8.95 17.94
C ILE A 9 12.33 -9.73 16.63
N THR A 10 13.28 -10.65 16.34
CA THR A 10 13.25 -11.48 15.13
C THR A 10 11.93 -12.24 15.01
N ARG A 11 11.46 -12.84 16.12
CA ARG A 11 10.20 -13.56 16.13
C ARG A 11 8.99 -12.66 15.88
N GLU A 12 8.98 -11.46 16.48
CA GLU A 12 7.88 -10.50 16.30
C GLU A 12 7.82 -9.95 14.87
N ILE A 13 8.97 -9.68 14.24
CA ILE A 13 9.06 -9.28 12.83
C ILE A 13 8.50 -10.39 11.94
N ASN A 14 9.00 -11.62 12.10
CA ASN A 14 8.53 -12.77 11.32
C ASN A 14 7.02 -13.03 11.47
N GLN A 15 6.44 -12.77 12.65
CA GLN A 15 5.00 -12.90 12.87
C GLN A 15 4.20 -11.89 12.04
N ILE A 16 4.69 -10.65 11.92
CA ILE A 16 4.04 -9.61 11.12
C ILE A 16 4.20 -9.91 9.62
N GLU A 17 5.39 -10.32 9.17
CA GLU A 17 5.64 -10.66 7.77
C GLU A 17 4.81 -11.86 7.29
N GLN A 18 4.56 -12.84 8.17
CA GLN A 18 3.71 -14.00 7.86
C GLN A 18 2.20 -13.70 8.01
N SER A 19 1.85 -12.55 8.59
CA SER A 19 0.45 -12.15 8.73
C SER A 19 -0.15 -11.80 7.37
N ALA A 20 -1.41 -12.18 7.17
CA ALA A 20 -2.19 -11.71 6.02
C ALA A 20 -2.72 -10.28 6.21
N ASP A 21 -2.44 -9.64 7.35
CA ASP A 21 -2.94 -8.31 7.66
C ASP A 21 -2.21 -7.24 6.82
N LEU A 22 -2.97 -6.55 5.98
CA LEU A 22 -2.50 -5.47 5.12
C LEU A 22 -2.27 -4.15 5.86
N SER A 23 -2.61 -4.08 7.15
CA SER A 23 -2.40 -2.91 7.99
C SER A 23 -0.94 -2.53 8.14
N PHE A 24 -0.04 -3.52 8.15
CA PHE A 24 1.33 -3.33 8.58
C PHE A 24 2.31 -3.92 7.57
N ALA A 25 3.41 -3.21 7.35
CA ALA A 25 4.61 -3.77 6.75
C ALA A 25 5.80 -3.35 7.61
N VAL A 26 6.77 -4.25 7.78
CA VAL A 26 7.94 -4.03 8.61
C VAL A 26 9.19 -4.38 7.81
N ASP A 27 10.26 -3.67 8.12
CA ASP A 27 11.60 -3.93 7.61
C ASP A 27 12.61 -3.57 8.71
N TYR A 28 13.81 -4.11 8.67
CA TYR A 28 14.83 -3.85 9.68
C TYR A 28 16.20 -3.60 9.04
N GLU A 29 17.01 -2.80 9.73
CA GLU A 29 18.35 -2.50 9.26
C GLU A 29 19.25 -3.75 9.37
N GLU A 30 19.89 -4.15 8.27
CA GLU A 30 20.79 -5.32 8.25
C GLU A 30 21.93 -5.20 9.27
N SER A 31 22.36 -3.97 9.56
CA SER A 31 23.44 -3.68 10.51
C SER A 31 23.04 -3.92 11.98
N ASP A 32 21.78 -3.64 12.33
CA ASP A 32 21.22 -3.84 13.67
C ASP A 32 19.69 -3.99 13.60
N ILE A 33 19.21 -5.23 13.77
CA ILE A 33 17.79 -5.60 13.83
C ILE A 33 16.98 -4.83 14.88
N ARG A 34 17.63 -4.16 15.84
CA ARG A 34 16.94 -3.28 16.79
C ARG A 34 16.46 -1.97 16.17
N ASN A 35 16.91 -1.63 14.96
CA ASN A 35 16.39 -0.53 14.16
C ASN A 35 15.38 -1.09 13.16
N VAL A 36 14.10 -0.85 13.42
CA VAL A 36 12.98 -1.34 12.61
C VAL A 36 12.27 -0.15 11.98
N ARG A 37 11.91 -0.27 10.72
CA ARG A 37 10.99 0.65 10.04
C ARG A 37 9.66 -0.06 9.83
N ALA A 38 8.58 0.70 9.92
CA ALA A 38 7.24 0.16 9.73
C ALA A 38 6.37 1.11 8.92
N ILE A 39 5.54 0.54 8.06
CA ILE A 39 4.43 1.23 7.39
C ILE A 39 3.14 0.82 8.09
N ILE A 40 2.33 1.81 8.44
CA ILE A 40 0.96 1.63 8.89
C ILE A 40 0.03 2.18 7.81
N LEU A 41 -0.84 1.31 7.29
CA LEU A 41 -1.90 1.70 6.38
C LEU A 41 -3.00 2.45 7.15
N GLY A 42 -3.30 3.66 6.69
CA GLY A 42 -4.38 4.47 7.22
C GLY A 42 -5.73 3.76 7.08
N PRO A 43 -6.51 3.62 8.17
CA PRO A 43 -7.73 2.83 8.15
C PRO A 43 -8.77 3.34 7.13
N PRO A 44 -9.49 2.43 6.45
CA PRO A 44 -10.63 2.80 5.61
C PRO A 44 -11.68 3.62 6.38
N ASP A 45 -12.41 4.49 5.68
CA ASP A 45 -13.45 5.37 6.24
C ASP A 45 -12.94 6.39 7.28
N THR A 46 -11.64 6.70 7.27
CA THR A 46 -11.02 7.75 8.08
C THR A 46 -10.37 8.83 7.20
N PRO A 47 -10.00 10.01 7.74
CA PRO A 47 -9.19 10.99 7.02
C PRO A 47 -7.82 10.47 6.56
N TYR A 48 -7.36 9.34 7.09
CA TYR A 48 -6.07 8.72 6.80
C TYR A 48 -6.17 7.65 5.71
N GLN A 49 -7.38 7.35 5.22
CA GLN A 49 -7.69 6.22 4.36
C GLN A 49 -6.63 5.97 3.28
N PHE A 50 -6.09 4.75 3.31
CA PHE A 50 -5.09 4.21 2.39
C PHE A 50 -3.75 4.96 2.32
N GLY A 51 -3.53 6.00 3.14
CA GLY A 51 -2.21 6.59 3.34
C GLY A 51 -1.21 5.59 3.93
N LEU A 52 0.05 5.65 3.49
CA LEU A 52 1.12 4.77 3.96
C LEU A 52 2.08 5.57 4.87
N PHE A 53 1.80 5.50 6.17
CA PHE A 53 2.51 6.26 7.19
C PHE A 53 3.71 5.48 7.70
N GLU A 54 4.90 6.08 7.60
CA GLU A 54 6.14 5.44 7.98
C GLU A 54 6.59 5.85 9.39
N PHE A 55 7.12 4.88 10.13
CA PHE A 55 7.61 5.02 11.49
C PHE A 55 8.97 4.33 11.64
N THR A 56 9.88 4.93 12.41
CA THR A 56 11.10 4.28 12.89
C THR A 56 10.90 3.84 14.34
N ILE A 57 11.29 2.61 14.63
CA ILE A 57 11.15 1.96 15.93
C ILE A 57 12.54 1.47 16.34
N LYS A 58 13.03 1.95 17.49
CA LYS A 58 14.34 1.58 18.00
C LYS A 58 14.21 0.84 19.33
N PHE A 59 14.60 -0.43 19.30
CA PHE A 59 14.57 -1.31 20.46
C PHE A 59 15.82 -1.10 21.32
N GLY A 60 15.62 -0.83 22.62
CA GLY A 60 16.71 -0.75 23.58
C GLY A 60 17.27 -2.14 23.95
N LYS A 61 18.47 -2.16 24.56
CA LYS A 61 19.06 -3.39 25.11
C LYS A 61 18.21 -4.04 26.22
N ASP A 62 17.38 -3.24 26.88
CA ASP A 62 16.48 -3.68 27.94
C ASP A 62 15.15 -4.23 27.41
N TYR A 63 14.96 -4.36 26.10
CA TYR A 63 13.72 -4.91 25.53
C TYR A 63 13.55 -6.41 25.90
N PRO A 64 12.36 -6.88 26.33
CA PRO A 64 11.07 -6.19 26.43
C PRO A 64 10.75 -5.61 27.83
N ALA A 65 11.72 -5.47 28.74
CA ALA A 65 11.49 -4.85 30.05
C ALA A 65 11.15 -3.35 29.94
N ARG A 66 11.67 -2.66 28.92
CA ARG A 66 11.33 -1.28 28.57
C ARG A 66 10.75 -1.18 27.16
N PRO A 67 9.85 -0.21 26.89
CA PRO A 67 9.31 0.00 25.55
C PRO A 67 10.41 0.48 24.59
N PRO A 68 10.30 0.19 23.29
CA PRO A 68 11.12 0.83 22.27
C PRO A 68 10.76 2.31 22.11
N SER A 69 11.67 3.10 21.53
CA SER A 69 11.35 4.47 21.11
C SER A 69 10.77 4.47 19.70
N VAL A 70 9.71 5.23 19.47
CA VAL A 70 9.02 5.34 18.16
C VAL A 70 9.02 6.80 17.69
N LYS A 71 9.30 7.01 16.41
CA LYS A 71 9.22 8.32 15.74
C LYS A 71 8.45 8.17 14.41
N ALA A 72 7.47 9.04 14.17
CA ALA A 72 6.80 9.14 12.89
C ALA A 72 7.71 9.88 11.88
N VAL A 73 7.89 9.28 10.71
CA VAL A 73 8.73 9.81 9.63
C VAL A 73 7.91 10.65 8.65
N THR A 74 6.69 10.18 8.33
CA THR A 74 5.76 10.86 7.42
C THR A 74 5.18 12.11 8.07
N THR A 75 5.97 13.20 8.10
CA THR A 75 5.63 14.47 8.77
C THR A 75 5.92 15.70 7.93
N ASN A 76 6.33 15.52 6.66
CA ASN A 76 6.75 16.60 5.76
C ASN A 76 7.81 17.49 6.45
N SER A 77 8.92 16.85 6.84
CA SER A 77 10.09 17.47 7.47
C SER A 77 9.73 18.34 8.67
N GLY A 78 8.93 17.79 9.60
CA GLY A 78 8.59 18.49 10.84
C GLY A 78 7.40 19.45 10.76
N SER A 79 6.71 19.52 9.61
CA SER A 79 5.70 20.57 9.34
C SER A 79 4.24 20.09 9.36
N CYS A 80 3.99 18.79 9.41
CA CYS A 80 2.64 18.22 9.37
C CYS A 80 2.32 17.41 10.62
N ARG A 81 1.43 17.97 11.45
CA ARG A 81 0.80 17.29 12.59
C ARG A 81 -0.41 16.48 12.15
N PHE A 82 -0.24 15.17 11.93
CA PHE A 82 -1.32 14.30 11.45
C PHE A 82 -2.46 14.06 12.45
N SER A 83 -2.17 14.07 13.76
CA SER A 83 -3.15 13.79 14.81
C SER A 83 -2.71 14.49 16.11
N PRO A 84 -3.60 14.74 17.09
CA PRO A 84 -3.18 15.17 18.41
C PRO A 84 -2.06 14.33 19.03
N ASN A 85 -2.04 13.03 18.73
CA ASN A 85 -1.03 12.09 19.21
C ASN A 85 0.13 11.83 18.22
N LEU A 86 0.09 12.42 17.02
CA LEU A 86 1.13 12.31 15.99
C LEU A 86 1.66 13.72 15.65
N TYR A 87 2.68 14.12 16.40
CA TYR A 87 3.21 15.48 16.35
C TYR A 87 3.96 15.74 15.04
N ALA A 88 4.01 17.02 14.65
CA ALA A 88 4.77 17.44 13.48
C ALA A 88 6.26 17.04 13.56
N ALA A 89 6.89 17.14 14.73
CA ALA A 89 8.27 16.70 14.97
C ALA A 89 8.48 15.17 14.98
N GLY A 90 7.44 14.38 14.72
CA GLY A 90 7.50 12.91 14.70
C GLY A 90 7.28 12.24 16.05
N LYS A 91 7.02 12.99 17.14
CA LYS A 91 6.70 12.38 18.44
C LYS A 91 5.34 11.67 18.38
N VAL A 92 5.32 10.42 18.84
CA VAL A 92 4.10 9.61 19.00
C VAL A 92 3.72 9.57 20.48
N CYS A 93 2.50 10.00 20.81
CA CYS A 93 1.98 10.04 22.17
C CYS A 93 1.08 8.84 22.47
N LEU A 94 1.62 7.83 23.16
CA LEU A 94 0.93 6.61 23.58
C LEU A 94 1.32 6.23 25.01
N SER A 95 0.36 5.74 25.79
CA SER A 95 0.57 5.28 27.16
C SER A 95 1.52 4.08 27.23
N ILE A 96 1.39 3.13 26.28
CA ILE A 96 2.28 1.97 26.16
C ILE A 96 3.72 2.34 25.80
N LEU A 97 3.98 3.53 25.27
CA LEU A 97 5.32 4.05 24.98
C LEU A 97 5.84 4.96 26.11
N GLY A 98 5.05 5.19 27.16
CA GLY A 98 5.36 6.13 28.24
C GLY A 98 5.37 7.60 27.80
N THR A 99 4.82 7.92 26.63
CA THR A 99 4.77 9.28 26.08
C THR A 99 3.43 9.97 26.27
N TRP A 100 2.47 9.27 26.87
CA TRP A 100 1.15 9.77 27.25
C TRP A 100 0.69 9.21 28.59
N THR A 101 -0.26 9.88 29.23
CA THR A 101 -0.90 9.39 30.46
C THR A 101 -1.78 8.19 30.14
N GLY A 102 -1.78 7.16 30.99
CA GLY A 102 -2.66 6.00 30.88
C GLY A 102 -3.02 5.45 32.25
N GLU A 103 -4.12 4.72 32.32
CA GLU A 103 -4.57 4.04 33.52
C GLU A 103 -3.66 2.85 33.90
N ARG A 104 -3.86 2.29 35.10
CA ARG A 104 -3.12 1.09 35.52
C ARG A 104 -3.47 -0.07 34.59
N GLY A 105 -2.47 -0.57 33.87
CA GLY A 105 -2.64 -1.64 32.89
C GLY A 105 -2.54 -1.18 31.44
N GLU A 106 -2.62 0.13 31.17
CA GLU A 106 -2.46 0.71 29.83
C GLU A 106 -1.01 1.15 29.53
N GLN A 107 -0.13 1.02 30.53
CA GLN A 107 1.30 1.32 30.39
C GLN A 107 2.06 0.10 29.83
N TRP A 108 3.29 0.33 29.39
CA TRP A 108 4.16 -0.73 28.89
C TRP A 108 4.24 -1.92 29.85
N SER A 109 4.14 -3.13 29.30
CA SER A 109 4.50 -4.35 29.99
C SER A 109 5.22 -5.28 29.01
N SER A 110 6.08 -6.16 29.49
CA SER A 110 6.81 -7.12 28.65
C SER A 110 5.93 -8.16 27.94
N ALA A 111 4.61 -8.14 28.17
CA ALA A 111 3.64 -8.89 27.40
C ALA A 111 3.35 -8.25 26.04
N GLN A 112 3.52 -6.92 25.93
CA GLN A 112 3.37 -6.15 24.70
C GLN A 112 4.58 -6.36 23.79
N GLY A 113 4.41 -6.09 22.50
CA GLY A 113 5.45 -6.25 21.49
C GLY A 113 5.26 -5.31 20.30
N LEU A 114 5.99 -5.57 19.21
CA LEU A 114 5.93 -4.75 18.00
C LEU A 114 4.51 -4.64 17.44
N GLU A 115 3.79 -5.75 17.30
CA GLU A 115 2.42 -5.77 16.77
C GLU A 115 1.48 -4.88 17.58
N SER A 116 1.53 -4.96 18.91
CA SER A 116 0.64 -4.16 19.76
C SER A 116 0.97 -2.67 19.72
N ILE A 117 2.23 -2.31 19.50
CA ILE A 117 2.64 -0.92 19.22
C ILE A 117 2.01 -0.44 17.91
N LEU A 118 2.12 -1.23 16.82
CA LEU A 118 1.57 -0.86 15.52
C LEU A 118 0.04 -0.71 15.55
N ILE A 119 -0.66 -1.65 16.19
CA ILE A 119 -2.11 -1.59 16.41
C ILE A 119 -2.49 -0.33 17.21
N SER A 120 -1.75 -0.02 18.28
CA SER A 120 -2.01 1.17 19.09
C SER A 120 -1.83 2.46 18.30
N ILE A 121 -0.80 2.55 17.45
CA ILE A 121 -0.60 3.71 16.59
C ILE A 121 -1.71 3.82 15.54
N GLN A 122 -2.10 2.71 14.90
CA GLN A 122 -3.20 2.70 13.94
C GLN A 122 -4.52 3.14 14.57
N SER A 123 -4.77 2.79 15.84
CA SER A 123 -5.98 3.20 16.57
C SER A 123 -6.10 4.72 16.76
N LEU A 124 -4.97 5.45 16.75
CA LEU A 124 -4.95 6.92 16.78
C LEU A 124 -5.42 7.55 15.46
N MET A 125 -5.47 6.77 14.38
CA MET A 125 -5.91 7.20 13.04
C MET A 125 -7.43 7.03 12.90
N SER A 126 -8.20 7.63 13.81
CA SER A 126 -9.65 7.48 13.89
C SER A 126 -10.41 8.29 12.84
N SER A 127 -11.72 8.03 12.72
CA SER A 127 -12.63 8.81 11.88
C SER A 127 -12.84 10.25 12.37
N ASN A 128 -12.61 10.51 13.66
CA ASN A 128 -12.65 11.85 14.25
C ASN A 128 -11.44 12.12 15.16
N PRO A 129 -10.27 12.44 14.59
CA PRO A 129 -9.04 12.62 15.37
C PRO A 129 -9.05 13.89 16.24
N TYR A 130 -10.03 14.79 16.07
CA TYR A 130 -10.19 15.99 16.90
C TYR A 130 -10.49 15.65 18.37
N GLU A 131 -11.24 14.57 18.61
CA GLU A 131 -11.63 14.12 19.95
C GLU A 131 -10.46 13.58 20.78
N TYR A 132 -9.32 13.30 20.15
CA TYR A 132 -8.11 12.85 20.85
C TYR A 132 -7.29 13.97 21.46
N GLU A 133 -7.68 15.23 21.25
CA GLU A 133 -7.08 16.35 21.97
C GLU A 133 -7.63 16.43 23.41
N PRO A 134 -6.77 16.51 24.44
CA PRO A 134 -7.20 16.73 25.82
C PRO A 134 -8.17 17.92 25.96
N GLY A 135 -9.32 17.66 26.57
CA GLY A 135 -10.37 18.66 26.78
C GLY A 135 -11.37 18.80 25.62
N TYR A 136 -11.22 18.01 24.55
CA TYR A 136 -12.12 17.97 23.40
C TYR A 136 -12.85 16.63 23.24
N GLU A 137 -12.79 15.74 24.22
CA GLU A 137 -13.33 14.37 24.17
C GLU A 137 -14.86 14.35 24.02
N ASN A 138 -15.54 15.37 24.56
CA ASN A 138 -17.00 15.54 24.50
C ASN A 138 -17.39 16.80 23.70
N ALA A 139 -16.51 17.28 22.83
CA ALA A 139 -16.74 18.48 22.03
C ALA A 139 -17.96 18.30 21.12
N ASN A 140 -19.03 19.06 21.37
CA ASN A 140 -20.32 18.87 20.69
C ASN A 140 -21.01 20.18 20.28
N SER A 141 -20.37 21.33 20.51
CA SER A 141 -20.93 22.61 20.10
C SER A 141 -20.97 22.72 18.57
N SER A 142 -21.76 23.65 18.03
CA SER A 142 -21.78 23.91 16.59
C SER A 142 -20.39 24.28 16.06
N SER A 143 -19.62 25.06 16.82
CA SER A 143 -18.24 25.41 16.47
C SER A 143 -17.32 24.19 16.48
N ASP A 144 -17.52 23.24 17.38
CA ASP A 144 -16.71 22.01 17.41
C ASP A 144 -16.98 21.15 16.20
N GLN A 145 -18.25 21.03 15.78
CA GLN A 145 -18.60 20.27 14.58
C GLN A 145 -17.96 20.85 13.31
N GLU A 146 -17.92 22.18 13.21
CA GLU A 146 -17.21 22.88 12.14
C GLU A 146 -15.70 22.63 12.21
N HIS A 147 -15.08 22.78 13.39
CA HIS A 147 -13.67 22.50 13.59
C HIS A 147 -13.31 21.04 13.28
N MET A 148 -14.11 20.07 13.71
CA MET A 148 -13.95 18.66 13.37
C MET A 148 -13.99 18.44 11.86
N ALA A 149 -14.94 19.06 11.15
CA ALA A 149 -15.01 18.97 9.70
C ALA A 149 -13.75 19.54 9.04
N HIS A 150 -13.32 20.74 9.44
CA HIS A 150 -12.10 21.37 8.92
C HIS A 150 -10.84 20.56 9.22
N TYR A 151 -10.73 20.00 10.42
CA TYR A 151 -9.61 19.15 10.83
C TYR A 151 -9.54 17.86 9.98
N LYS A 152 -10.69 17.20 9.79
CA LYS A 152 -10.78 16.01 8.92
C LYS A 152 -10.42 16.33 7.47
N SER A 153 -10.91 17.45 6.92
CA SER A 153 -10.61 17.84 5.54
C SER A 153 -9.12 18.11 5.32
N LYS A 154 -8.45 18.84 6.21
CA LYS A 154 -7.01 19.09 6.05
C LYS A 154 -6.18 17.81 6.20
N ILE A 155 -6.51 16.93 7.16
CA ILE A 155 -5.82 15.64 7.30
C ILE A 155 -6.01 14.82 6.01
N ARG A 156 -7.22 14.76 5.46
CA ARG A 156 -7.50 14.05 4.21
C ARG A 156 -6.64 14.55 3.05
N HIS A 157 -6.54 15.87 2.90
CA HIS A 157 -5.67 16.48 1.89
C HIS A 157 -4.21 16.09 2.10
N GLU A 158 -3.71 16.24 3.32
CA GLU A 158 -2.33 15.97 3.68
C GLU A 158 -1.95 14.48 3.65
N THR A 159 -2.91 13.58 3.89
CA THR A 159 -2.76 12.13 3.69
C THR A 159 -2.43 11.84 2.24
N ILE A 160 -3.22 12.35 1.29
CA ILE A 160 -2.96 12.14 -0.14
C ILE A 160 -1.62 12.78 -0.53
N ARG A 161 -1.37 14.00 -0.09
CA ARG A 161 -0.16 14.74 -0.46
C ARG A 161 1.12 14.10 0.09
N ILE A 162 1.18 13.83 1.39
CA ILE A 162 2.39 13.45 2.12
C ILE A 162 2.50 11.94 2.33
N ALA A 163 1.39 11.24 2.62
CA ALA A 163 1.44 9.80 2.90
C ALA A 163 1.28 8.93 1.64
N VAL A 164 0.86 9.51 0.52
CA VAL A 164 0.68 8.80 -0.76
C VAL A 164 1.62 9.36 -1.84
N ILE A 165 1.44 10.61 -2.26
CA ILE A 165 2.12 11.17 -3.44
C ILE A 165 3.61 11.41 -3.20
N GLN A 166 3.99 12.20 -2.18
CA GLN A 166 5.40 12.58 -1.96
C GLN A 166 6.37 11.39 -1.86
N PRO A 167 6.07 10.31 -1.12
CA PRO A 167 6.99 9.19 -1.02
C PRO A 167 7.15 8.44 -2.36
N LEU A 168 6.12 8.43 -3.20
CA LEU A 168 6.20 7.88 -4.55
C LEU A 168 6.99 8.79 -5.48
N GLU A 169 6.87 10.11 -5.32
CA GLU A 169 7.69 11.07 -6.07
C GLU A 169 9.18 10.87 -5.75
N VAL A 170 9.52 10.69 -4.48
CA VAL A 170 10.88 10.36 -4.05
C VAL A 170 11.31 8.99 -4.61
N ALA A 171 10.48 7.96 -4.52
CA ALA A 171 10.80 6.61 -5.03
C ALA A 171 10.93 6.51 -6.55
N LEU A 172 10.49 7.54 -7.29
CA LEU A 172 10.54 7.63 -8.76
C LEU A 172 11.51 8.73 -9.23
N ASP A 173 12.23 9.38 -8.31
CA ASP A 173 13.13 10.50 -8.57
C ASP A 173 12.47 11.65 -9.36
N ILE A 174 11.23 11.99 -9.02
CA ILE A 174 10.47 13.08 -9.65
C ILE A 174 10.19 14.21 -8.65
N LEU A 175 10.16 15.43 -9.16
CA LEU A 175 9.76 16.62 -8.42
C LEU A 175 8.24 16.84 -8.56
N PRO A 176 7.61 17.59 -7.63
CA PRO A 176 6.18 17.86 -7.68
C PRO A 176 5.71 18.53 -8.98
N ASP A 177 6.57 19.29 -9.66
CA ASP A 177 6.25 19.91 -10.96
C ASP A 177 6.18 18.90 -12.13
N GLY A 178 6.62 17.65 -11.91
CA GLY A 178 6.67 16.59 -12.90
C GLY A 178 8.02 16.47 -13.61
N THR A 179 9.04 17.21 -13.19
CA THR A 179 10.39 17.07 -13.73
C THR A 179 11.16 15.97 -13.00
N LYS A 180 12.15 15.36 -13.67
CA LYS A 180 13.07 14.43 -12.98
C LYS A 180 14.02 15.22 -12.10
N LYS A 181 14.24 14.73 -10.89
CA LYS A 181 15.24 15.30 -10.00
C LYS A 181 16.63 15.06 -10.59
N THR A 182 17.48 16.09 -10.62
CA THR A 182 18.84 15.96 -11.14
C THR A 182 19.76 15.37 -10.07
N LEU A 183 20.80 14.65 -10.48
CA LEU A 183 21.76 14.03 -9.58
C LEU A 183 22.42 15.03 -8.62
N LEU A 184 22.69 16.26 -9.08
CA LEU A 184 23.16 17.37 -8.23
C LEU A 184 22.12 17.77 -7.17
N ALA A 185 20.87 17.96 -7.58
CA ALA A 185 19.78 18.29 -6.65
C ALA A 185 19.46 17.17 -5.66
N MET A 186 19.81 15.91 -5.97
CA MET A 186 19.69 14.78 -5.03
C MET A 186 20.78 14.81 -3.95
N MET A 187 22.00 15.25 -4.31
CA MET A 187 23.14 15.34 -3.38
C MET A 187 23.09 16.56 -2.45
N GLU A 188 22.34 17.60 -2.83
CA GLU A 188 22.20 18.86 -2.08
C GLU A 188 20.94 18.91 -1.20
N ASP A 189 20.05 17.93 -1.30
CA ASP A 189 18.78 17.92 -0.57
C ASP A 189 18.88 17.09 0.70
N ASP A 190 18.92 17.76 1.86
CA ASP A 190 18.90 17.11 3.17
C ASP A 190 17.64 16.24 3.37
N ASP A 191 16.54 16.51 2.64
CA ASP A 191 15.33 15.68 2.64
C ASP A 191 15.49 14.39 1.81
N TYR A 192 16.64 14.12 1.19
CA TYR A 192 16.94 12.90 0.42
C TYR A 192 17.84 11.90 1.15
N ILE A 193 18.32 12.27 2.34
CA ILE A 193 19.17 11.46 3.19
C ILE A 193 18.36 11.17 4.45
N SER A 194 18.12 9.89 4.77
CA SER A 194 17.44 9.55 6.03
C SER A 194 18.29 9.92 7.24
N ASP A 195 17.69 9.96 8.44
CA ASP A 195 18.38 10.24 9.71
C ASP A 195 19.63 9.35 9.95
N ASP A 196 19.74 8.21 9.26
CA ASP A 196 20.87 7.27 9.30
C ASP A 196 21.95 7.50 8.22
N GLY A 197 21.79 8.48 7.34
CA GLY A 197 22.74 8.80 6.29
C GLY A 197 22.58 8.01 4.99
N SER A 198 21.58 7.13 4.87
CA SER A 198 21.31 6.39 3.63
C SER A 198 20.46 7.21 2.63
N PRO A 199 20.63 7.01 1.32
CA PRO A 199 19.75 7.63 0.32
C PRO A 199 18.31 7.13 0.48
N ILE A 200 17.34 8.03 0.54
CA ILE A 200 15.91 7.66 0.67
C ILE A 200 15.41 6.87 -0.55
N SER A 201 16.12 6.91 -1.68
CA SER A 201 15.83 6.09 -2.88
C SER A 201 15.93 4.58 -2.64
N ASP A 202 16.66 4.13 -1.61
CA ASP A 202 16.77 2.72 -1.19
C ASP A 202 15.78 2.34 -0.08
N ASN A 203 14.69 3.11 0.08
CA ASN A 203 13.64 2.76 1.04
C ASN A 203 13.02 1.38 0.70
N PRO A 204 13.01 0.42 1.64
CA PRO A 204 12.55 -0.96 1.43
C PRO A 204 11.05 -1.03 1.08
N PHE A 205 10.28 0.02 1.39
CA PHE A 205 8.85 0.09 1.11
C PHE A 205 8.52 0.67 -0.27
N ASN A 206 9.51 1.00 -1.11
CA ASN A 206 9.27 1.65 -2.39
C ASN A 206 8.37 0.82 -3.32
N ASP A 207 8.65 -0.47 -3.51
CA ASP A 207 7.80 -1.34 -4.33
C ASP A 207 6.42 -1.56 -3.68
N LEU A 208 6.38 -1.73 -2.36
CA LEU A 208 5.11 -1.84 -1.62
C LEU A 208 4.22 -0.62 -1.88
N ARG A 209 4.77 0.61 -1.77
CA ARG A 209 4.06 1.86 -2.04
C ARG A 209 3.54 1.88 -3.47
N LYS A 210 4.37 1.55 -4.47
CA LYS A 210 3.98 1.52 -5.90
C LYS A 210 2.82 0.55 -6.14
N ARG A 211 2.88 -0.68 -5.61
CA ARG A 211 1.81 -1.68 -5.77
C ARG A 211 0.50 -1.26 -5.11
N ARG A 212 0.57 -0.84 -3.84
CA ARG A 212 -0.61 -0.37 -3.09
C ARG A 212 -1.22 0.88 -3.72
N PHE A 213 -0.39 1.75 -4.28
CA PHE A 213 -0.86 2.91 -5.02
C PHE A 213 -1.70 2.52 -6.24
N LEU A 214 -1.25 1.57 -7.06
CA LEU A 214 -2.03 1.09 -8.20
C LEU A 214 -3.36 0.45 -7.76
N TRP A 215 -3.37 -0.24 -6.62
CA TRP A 215 -4.59 -0.84 -6.04
C TRP A 215 -5.61 0.22 -5.60
N TYR A 216 -5.15 1.28 -4.93
CA TYR A 216 -6.03 2.29 -4.32
C TYR A 216 -6.18 3.57 -5.17
N TYR A 217 -5.58 3.62 -6.36
CA TYR A 217 -5.59 4.79 -7.23
C TYR A 217 -7.00 5.35 -7.46
N GLU A 218 -7.96 4.48 -7.76
CA GLU A 218 -9.35 4.89 -8.00
C GLU A 218 -9.97 5.50 -6.74
N SER A 219 -9.67 4.96 -5.56
CA SER A 219 -10.14 5.52 -4.29
C SER A 219 -9.58 6.93 -4.05
N TYR A 220 -8.30 7.17 -4.37
CA TYR A 220 -7.71 8.50 -4.29
C TYR A 220 -8.34 9.47 -5.31
N ALA A 221 -8.48 9.03 -6.56
CA ALA A 221 -9.06 9.85 -7.63
C ALA A 221 -10.49 10.28 -7.29
N GLN A 222 -11.36 9.34 -6.90
CA GLN A 222 -12.74 9.64 -6.51
C GLN A 222 -12.83 10.59 -5.32
N LEU A 223 -11.92 10.44 -4.34
CA LEU A 223 -11.84 11.33 -3.19
C LEU A 223 -11.47 12.75 -3.60
N ILE A 224 -10.45 12.90 -4.47
CA ILE A 224 -10.01 14.19 -4.99
C ILE A 224 -11.13 14.84 -5.81
N ASP A 225 -11.80 14.09 -6.69
CA ASP A 225 -12.88 14.61 -7.53
C ASP A 225 -14.06 15.11 -6.67
N LYS A 226 -14.41 14.35 -5.61
CA LYS A 226 -15.44 14.74 -4.65
C LYS A 226 -15.09 16.05 -3.94
N GLU A 227 -13.90 16.16 -3.37
CA GLU A 227 -13.49 17.33 -2.58
C GLU A 227 -13.18 18.56 -3.47
N SER A 228 -12.79 18.34 -4.74
CA SER A 228 -12.60 19.41 -5.72
C SER A 228 -13.90 20.15 -6.05
N GLY A 229 -15.04 19.45 -6.03
CA GLY A 229 -16.35 20.07 -6.24
C GLY A 229 -16.76 21.03 -5.11
N ASP A 230 -16.26 20.77 -3.89
CA ASP A 230 -16.67 21.46 -2.67
C ASP A 230 -15.68 22.57 -2.22
N SER A 231 -14.50 22.68 -2.85
CA SER A 231 -13.42 23.54 -2.36
C SER A 231 -12.87 24.52 -3.39
N THR A 232 -12.61 25.77 -2.95
CA THR A 232 -11.87 26.75 -3.74
C THR A 232 -10.37 26.43 -3.70
N PRO A 233 -9.67 26.34 -4.85
CA PRO A 233 -8.23 26.12 -4.88
C PRO A 233 -7.47 27.16 -4.05
N LYS A 234 -6.39 26.71 -3.41
CA LYS A 234 -5.50 27.50 -2.55
C LYS A 234 -6.18 28.15 -1.34
N ARG A 235 -7.32 27.61 -0.89
CA ARG A 235 -7.90 27.99 0.41
C ARG A 235 -6.97 27.55 1.53
N LYS A 236 -6.63 28.45 2.45
CA LYS A 236 -5.83 28.15 3.65
C LYS A 236 -6.50 27.10 4.53
N PHE A 237 -5.70 26.21 5.10
CA PHE A 237 -6.17 25.35 6.19
C PHE A 237 -6.57 26.20 7.38
N GLN A 238 -7.69 25.83 8.00
CA GLN A 238 -8.09 26.43 9.25
C GLN A 238 -7.24 25.83 10.36
N ARG A 239 -6.59 26.70 11.12
CA ARG A 239 -5.86 26.33 12.32
C ARG A 239 -6.84 26.02 13.44
N MET A 240 -6.67 24.86 14.07
CA MET A 240 -7.50 24.46 15.19
C MET A 240 -7.06 25.16 16.48
N PRO A 241 -7.96 25.35 17.46
CA PRO A 241 -7.64 26.06 18.70
C PRO A 241 -6.47 25.46 19.48
N PHE A 242 -6.26 24.14 19.40
CA PHE A 242 -5.19 23.42 20.09
C PHE A 242 -3.84 23.42 19.35
N GLU A 243 -3.78 23.93 18.12
CA GLU A 243 -2.52 23.95 17.36
C GLU A 243 -1.65 25.12 17.78
N SER A 244 -0.50 24.83 18.39
CA SER A 244 0.45 25.81 18.93
C SER A 244 1.77 25.82 18.16
N SER A 245 2.62 26.81 18.41
CA SER A 245 3.89 27.01 17.68
C SER A 245 4.77 25.75 17.70
N GLY A 246 5.12 25.22 16.51
CA GLY A 246 5.97 24.03 16.36
C GLY A 246 5.24 22.70 16.33
N ASN A 247 3.92 22.68 16.52
CA ASN A 247 3.08 21.49 16.34
C ASN A 247 1.77 21.89 15.64
N THR A 248 1.87 22.27 14.37
CA THR A 248 0.73 22.70 13.54
C THR A 248 0.63 21.86 12.27
N MET A 249 -0.48 22.03 11.55
CA MET A 249 -0.63 21.60 10.16
C MET A 249 -1.10 22.82 9.36
N ASP A 250 -0.14 23.65 8.96
CA ASP A 250 -0.36 24.84 8.14
C ASP A 250 -0.21 24.50 6.65
N GLY A 251 -1.04 25.08 5.79
CA GLY A 251 -1.06 24.75 4.36
C GLY A 251 -2.28 25.31 3.64
N HIS A 252 -2.50 24.81 2.43
CA HIS A 252 -3.64 25.20 1.59
C HIS A 252 -4.18 23.97 0.84
N PHE A 253 -5.48 23.96 0.58
CA PHE A 253 -6.10 22.95 -0.28
C PHE A 253 -5.73 23.21 -1.74
N ASP A 254 -5.23 22.20 -2.45
CA ASP A 254 -4.99 22.26 -3.89
C ASP A 254 -5.28 20.91 -4.55
N TYR A 255 -6.53 20.48 -4.49
CA TYR A 255 -6.98 19.21 -5.06
C TYR A 255 -6.73 19.07 -6.58
N PRO A 256 -6.88 20.11 -7.42
CA PRO A 256 -6.50 20.03 -8.84
C PRO A 256 -5.02 19.67 -9.02
N GLU A 257 -4.14 20.27 -8.22
CA GLU A 257 -2.72 19.95 -8.26
C GLU A 257 -2.43 18.54 -7.71
N LEU A 258 -3.13 18.10 -6.65
CA LEU A 258 -3.04 16.72 -6.18
C LEU A 258 -3.48 15.74 -7.27
N LYS A 259 -4.55 16.03 -8.02
CA LYS A 259 -5.01 15.18 -9.13
C LYS A 259 -3.95 15.06 -10.21
N ARG A 260 -3.38 16.20 -10.65
CA ARG A 260 -2.29 16.23 -11.64
C ARG A 260 -1.11 15.37 -11.21
N ARG A 261 -0.64 15.53 -9.96
CA ARG A 261 0.49 14.79 -9.40
C ARG A 261 0.17 13.30 -9.25
N LEU A 262 -1.02 12.96 -8.77
CA LEU A 262 -1.50 11.57 -8.66
C LEU A 262 -1.47 10.87 -10.02
N ASP A 263 -2.02 11.49 -11.06
CA ASP A 263 -2.08 10.93 -12.40
C ASP A 263 -0.68 10.82 -13.02
N PHE A 264 0.20 11.79 -12.77
CA PHE A 264 1.60 11.75 -13.21
C PHE A 264 2.39 10.61 -12.56
N VAL A 265 2.25 10.43 -11.24
CA VAL A 265 2.86 9.31 -10.50
C VAL A 265 2.37 7.96 -11.07
N LYS A 266 1.06 7.82 -11.31
CA LYS A 266 0.52 6.62 -11.96
C LYS A 266 1.17 6.37 -13.32
N GLY A 267 1.25 7.41 -14.16
CA GLY A 267 1.91 7.33 -15.46
C GLY A 267 3.34 6.81 -15.33
N LYS A 268 4.12 7.34 -14.38
CA LYS A 268 5.51 6.93 -14.16
C LYS A 268 5.67 5.48 -13.67
N ILE A 269 4.77 5.00 -12.80
CA ILE A 269 4.78 3.59 -12.38
C ILE A 269 4.45 2.67 -13.57
N MET A 270 3.51 3.08 -14.43
CA MET A 270 3.16 2.33 -15.64
C MET A 270 4.30 2.33 -16.67
N GLU A 271 4.98 3.46 -16.88
CA GLU A 271 6.19 3.56 -17.71
C GLU A 271 7.28 2.61 -17.19
N GLU A 272 7.62 2.68 -15.89
CA GLU A 272 8.59 1.77 -15.26
C GLU A 272 8.24 0.29 -15.50
N THR A 273 6.96 -0.06 -15.32
CA THR A 273 6.46 -1.43 -15.50
C THR A 273 6.56 -1.92 -16.96
N ASN A 274 6.40 -1.02 -17.92
CA ASN A 274 6.59 -1.34 -19.34
C ASN A 274 8.08 -1.45 -19.69
N ASP A 275 8.92 -0.58 -19.13
CA ASP A 275 10.36 -0.57 -19.37
C ASP A 275 11.06 -1.84 -18.88
N TRP A 276 10.51 -2.52 -17.87
CA TRP A 276 10.98 -3.83 -17.44
C TRP A 276 11.05 -4.87 -18.56
N GLN A 277 10.17 -4.79 -19.56
CA GLN A 277 10.24 -5.70 -20.71
C GLN A 277 11.55 -5.51 -21.48
N ALA A 278 11.90 -4.25 -21.77
CA ALA A 278 13.12 -3.91 -22.50
C ALA A 278 14.37 -4.21 -21.68
N GLN A 279 14.36 -3.88 -20.39
CA GLN A 279 15.45 -4.21 -19.46
C GLN A 279 15.62 -5.72 -19.31
N GLY A 280 14.52 -6.47 -19.26
CA GLY A 280 14.51 -7.92 -19.18
C GLY A 280 15.07 -8.60 -20.43
N LEU A 281 14.77 -8.09 -21.62
CA LEU A 281 15.40 -8.56 -22.86
C LEU A 281 16.91 -8.31 -22.87
N GLN A 282 17.35 -7.17 -22.32
CA GLN A 282 18.78 -6.90 -22.17
C GLN A 282 19.41 -7.85 -21.15
N ALA A 283 18.78 -8.06 -19.99
CA ALA A 283 19.23 -9.03 -18.99
C ALA A 283 19.32 -10.46 -19.54
N LYS A 284 18.42 -10.85 -20.45
CA LYS A 284 18.48 -12.13 -21.16
C LYS A 284 19.68 -12.21 -22.11
N LYS A 285 19.92 -11.16 -22.91
CA LYS A 285 21.09 -11.09 -23.81
C LYS A 285 22.40 -11.15 -23.05
N ASP A 286 22.44 -10.55 -21.88
CA ASP A 286 23.61 -10.51 -21.00
C ASP A 286 23.72 -11.76 -20.09
N GLU A 287 22.82 -12.74 -20.26
CA GLU A 287 22.78 -14.00 -19.49
C GLU A 287 22.77 -13.80 -17.97
N LEU A 288 22.12 -12.73 -17.49
CA LEU A 288 22.06 -12.42 -16.07
C LEU A 288 21.35 -13.54 -15.29
N GLY A 289 21.83 -13.83 -14.09
CA GLY A 289 21.32 -14.92 -13.25
C GLY A 289 19.81 -14.86 -12.99
N ILE A 290 19.24 -13.65 -12.90
CA ILE A 290 17.79 -13.44 -12.76
C ILE A 290 17.01 -13.90 -14.00
N SER A 291 17.52 -13.64 -15.21
CA SER A 291 16.88 -14.08 -16.45
C SER A 291 16.86 -15.60 -16.54
N VAL A 292 17.99 -16.24 -16.24
CA VAL A 292 18.12 -17.71 -16.21
C VAL A 292 17.21 -18.31 -15.14
N ASN A 293 17.12 -17.68 -13.97
CA ASN A 293 16.26 -18.13 -12.89
C ASN A 293 14.78 -18.08 -13.28
N LEU A 294 14.29 -16.96 -13.81
CA LEU A 294 12.89 -16.79 -14.22
C LEU A 294 12.53 -17.74 -15.37
N GLN A 295 13.42 -17.91 -16.35
CA GLN A 295 13.24 -18.88 -17.43
C GLN A 295 13.06 -20.30 -16.88
N ARG A 296 13.93 -20.70 -15.93
CA ARG A 296 13.85 -22.00 -15.27
C ARG A 296 12.56 -22.16 -14.47
N GLN A 297 12.13 -21.14 -13.72
CA GLN A 297 10.87 -21.18 -12.98
C GLN A 297 9.68 -21.36 -13.93
N TYR A 298 9.65 -20.62 -15.04
CA TYR A 298 8.64 -20.76 -16.09
C TYR A 298 8.57 -22.20 -16.62
N GLU A 299 9.70 -22.76 -17.05
CA GLU A 299 9.76 -24.13 -17.60
C GLU A 299 9.26 -25.17 -16.60
N GLN A 300 9.65 -25.05 -15.33
CA GLN A 300 9.18 -25.94 -14.26
C GLN A 300 7.68 -25.83 -14.00
N ILE A 301 7.10 -24.63 -14.08
CA ILE A 301 5.66 -24.43 -13.91
C ILE A 301 4.91 -25.04 -15.09
N VAL A 302 5.33 -24.75 -16.33
CA VAL A 302 4.69 -25.29 -17.54
C VAL A 302 4.72 -26.82 -17.56
N GLU A 303 5.87 -27.43 -17.23
CA GLU A 303 5.99 -28.89 -17.16
C GLU A 303 5.12 -29.48 -16.04
N SER A 304 5.04 -28.80 -14.90
CA SER A 304 4.14 -29.19 -13.80
C SER A 304 2.68 -29.14 -14.22
N LEU A 305 2.24 -28.12 -14.96
CA LEU A 305 0.85 -28.00 -15.43
C LEU A 305 0.52 -29.11 -16.43
N LYS A 306 1.44 -29.43 -17.35
CA LYS A 306 1.28 -30.53 -18.31
C LYS A 306 1.19 -31.90 -17.63
N SER A 307 2.12 -32.19 -16.71
CA SER A 307 2.16 -33.49 -16.00
C SER A 307 0.91 -33.75 -15.16
N HIS A 308 0.35 -32.72 -14.55
CA HIS A 308 -0.89 -32.82 -13.78
C HIS A 308 -2.16 -32.73 -14.64
N LYS A 309 -2.02 -32.64 -15.98
CA LYS A 309 -3.13 -32.46 -16.94
C LYS A 309 -4.04 -31.28 -16.56
N ASN A 310 -3.44 -30.21 -16.04
CA ASN A 310 -4.17 -29.00 -15.68
C ASN A 310 -4.31 -28.12 -16.93
N TYR A 311 -5.42 -28.29 -17.66
CA TYR A 311 -5.73 -27.50 -18.85
C TYR A 311 -6.47 -26.19 -18.53
N SER A 312 -6.70 -25.87 -17.25
CA SER A 312 -7.35 -24.61 -16.86
C SER A 312 -6.42 -23.41 -16.95
N ILE A 313 -5.12 -23.64 -17.17
CA ILE A 313 -4.10 -22.60 -17.26
C ILE A 313 -3.28 -22.84 -18.53
N ASP A 314 -3.19 -21.81 -19.36
CA ASP A 314 -2.17 -21.71 -20.40
C ASP A 314 -1.21 -20.58 -20.03
N LEU A 315 0.09 -20.89 -20.04
CA LEU A 315 1.15 -19.97 -19.62
C LEU A 315 2.24 -19.95 -20.68
N THR A 316 2.54 -18.77 -21.20
CA THR A 316 3.55 -18.55 -22.23
C THR A 316 4.38 -17.31 -21.93
N LEU A 317 5.54 -17.18 -22.57
CA LEU A 317 6.36 -15.96 -22.53
C LEU A 317 6.07 -15.10 -23.75
N ALA A 318 5.92 -13.79 -23.54
CA ALA A 318 5.80 -12.84 -24.65
C ALA A 318 7.16 -12.70 -25.36
N ASP A 319 7.22 -13.04 -26.64
CA ASP A 319 8.45 -12.93 -27.46
C ASP A 319 9.67 -13.62 -26.83
N ASP A 320 9.43 -14.76 -26.16
CA ASP A 320 10.45 -15.50 -25.41
C ASP A 320 11.15 -14.64 -24.35
N ASN A 321 10.46 -13.66 -23.77
CA ASN A 321 10.98 -12.82 -22.69
C ASN A 321 10.59 -13.37 -21.30
N PRO A 322 11.54 -13.84 -20.47
CA PRO A 322 11.29 -14.31 -19.10
C PRO A 322 10.68 -13.27 -18.17
N PHE A 323 10.68 -11.99 -18.55
CA PHE A 323 10.17 -10.89 -17.74
C PHE A 323 8.74 -10.45 -18.11
N LEU A 324 8.14 -11.08 -19.13
CA LEU A 324 6.78 -10.78 -19.55
C LEU A 324 6.00 -12.07 -19.82
N TRP A 325 5.17 -12.47 -18.86
CA TRP A 325 4.40 -13.70 -18.94
C TRP A 325 2.97 -13.38 -19.41
N LYS A 326 2.49 -14.21 -20.34
CA LYS A 326 1.10 -14.24 -20.81
C LYS A 326 0.43 -15.43 -20.17
N PHE A 327 -0.55 -15.16 -19.33
CA PHE A 327 -1.29 -16.16 -18.59
C PHE A 327 -2.76 -16.11 -19.03
N THR A 328 -3.26 -17.22 -19.55
CA THR A 328 -4.67 -17.39 -19.88
C THR A 328 -5.28 -18.39 -18.90
N TYR A 329 -6.28 -17.95 -18.15
CA TYR A 329 -7.05 -18.80 -17.26
C TYR A 329 -8.38 -19.16 -17.91
N PHE A 330 -8.64 -20.45 -18.03
CA PHE A 330 -9.91 -21.01 -18.48
C PHE A 330 -10.74 -21.35 -17.25
N GLY A 331 -11.87 -20.65 -17.09
CA GLY A 331 -12.71 -20.75 -15.91
C GLY A 331 -13.19 -22.18 -15.64
N ARG A 332 -12.84 -22.70 -14.47
CA ARG A 332 -13.15 -24.07 -14.08
C ARG A 332 -14.65 -24.25 -13.80
N PRO A 333 -15.20 -25.46 -13.98
CA PRO A 333 -16.54 -25.79 -13.52
C PRO A 333 -16.72 -25.42 -12.05
N THR A 334 -17.93 -25.00 -11.68
CA THR A 334 -18.31 -24.64 -10.31
C THR A 334 -17.54 -23.45 -9.72
N THR A 335 -16.94 -22.61 -10.56
CA THR A 335 -16.35 -21.33 -10.16
C THR A 335 -17.15 -20.16 -10.73
N PRO A 336 -17.00 -18.93 -10.21
CA PRO A 336 -17.69 -17.75 -10.75
C PRO A 336 -17.33 -17.44 -12.21
N LEU A 337 -16.20 -17.96 -12.67
CA LEU A 337 -15.62 -17.70 -13.98
C LEU A 337 -15.86 -18.83 -14.97
N GLU A 338 -16.64 -19.85 -14.60
CA GLU A 338 -16.91 -21.04 -15.41
C GLU A 338 -17.17 -20.71 -16.89
N GLY A 339 -16.38 -21.32 -17.77
CA GLY A 339 -16.47 -21.15 -19.22
C GLY A 339 -15.83 -19.89 -19.78
N GLY A 340 -15.32 -18.99 -18.94
CA GLY A 340 -14.61 -17.77 -19.36
C GLY A 340 -13.17 -17.99 -19.81
N ILE A 341 -12.66 -17.04 -20.57
CA ILE A 341 -11.26 -16.97 -21.03
C ILE A 341 -10.65 -15.66 -20.52
N ILE A 342 -9.93 -15.74 -19.40
CA ILE A 342 -9.36 -14.57 -18.73
C ILE A 342 -7.88 -14.44 -19.11
N LYS A 343 -7.57 -13.44 -19.93
CA LYS A 343 -6.20 -13.10 -20.34
C LYS A 343 -5.59 -12.15 -19.32
N ILE A 344 -4.39 -12.49 -18.84
CA ILE A 344 -3.65 -11.78 -17.82
C ILE A 344 -2.20 -11.61 -18.29
N ARG A 345 -1.66 -10.43 -18.04
CA ARG A 345 -0.27 -10.08 -18.29
C ARG A 345 0.46 -9.89 -16.96
N ILE A 346 1.61 -10.54 -16.82
CA ILE A 346 2.45 -10.45 -15.63
C ILE A 346 3.79 -9.83 -16.04
N HIS A 347 4.06 -8.64 -15.52
CA HIS A 347 5.32 -7.92 -15.71
C HIS A 347 6.24 -8.19 -14.52
N LEU A 348 7.48 -8.60 -14.80
CA LEU A 348 8.47 -8.94 -13.79
C LEU A 348 9.64 -7.96 -13.84
N SER A 349 10.08 -7.50 -12.67
CA SER A 349 11.24 -6.63 -12.56
C SER A 349 12.54 -7.39 -12.83
N PRO A 350 13.54 -6.76 -13.44
CA PRO A 350 14.94 -7.19 -13.33
C PRO A 350 15.45 -7.26 -11.88
N ARG A 351 14.79 -6.56 -10.94
CA ARG A 351 15.04 -6.60 -9.49
C ARG A 351 14.08 -7.52 -8.75
N PHE A 352 13.57 -8.57 -9.38
CA PHE A 352 12.76 -9.57 -8.68
C PHE A 352 13.70 -10.47 -7.83
N PRO A 353 13.38 -10.76 -6.55
CA PRO A 353 12.08 -10.53 -5.87
C PRO A 353 11.96 -9.24 -5.04
N GLU A 354 12.96 -8.37 -5.02
CA GLU A 354 12.89 -7.09 -4.30
C GLU A 354 11.73 -6.22 -4.81
N GLU A 355 11.49 -6.24 -6.12
CA GLU A 355 10.29 -5.70 -6.77
C GLU A 355 9.36 -6.82 -7.21
N GLN A 356 8.13 -6.78 -6.68
CA GLN A 356 7.14 -7.83 -6.91
C GLN A 356 6.43 -7.66 -8.28
N PRO A 357 5.88 -8.75 -8.85
CA PRO A 357 5.28 -8.71 -10.17
C PRO A 357 4.06 -7.78 -10.24
N ARG A 358 3.95 -6.97 -11.30
CA ARG A 358 2.73 -6.21 -11.63
C ARG A 358 1.84 -7.05 -12.53
N VAL A 359 0.61 -7.30 -12.10
CA VAL A 359 -0.34 -8.21 -12.76
C VAL A 359 -1.55 -7.43 -13.25
N PHE A 360 -1.83 -7.53 -14.54
CA PHE A 360 -2.93 -6.84 -15.21
C PHE A 360 -3.84 -7.83 -15.93
N LEU A 361 -5.14 -7.75 -15.70
CA LEU A 361 -6.13 -8.43 -16.51
C LEU A 361 -6.33 -7.64 -17.80
N GLU A 362 -6.09 -8.30 -18.93
CA GLU A 362 -6.39 -7.75 -20.25
C GLU A 362 -7.87 -7.92 -20.59
N THR A 363 -8.47 -9.02 -20.11
CA THR A 363 -9.90 -9.25 -20.20
C THR A 363 -10.62 -8.37 -19.16
N PRO A 364 -11.51 -7.43 -19.57
CA PRO A 364 -12.28 -6.63 -18.62
C PRO A 364 -13.16 -7.51 -17.74
N LEU A 365 -13.08 -7.33 -16.42
CA LEU A 365 -13.80 -8.15 -15.45
C LEU A 365 -14.28 -7.32 -14.27
N SER A 366 -15.60 -7.26 -14.04
CA SER A 366 -16.20 -6.60 -12.89
C SER A 366 -16.02 -7.44 -11.61
N HIS A 367 -14.81 -7.38 -11.03
CA HIS A 367 -14.43 -8.18 -9.87
C HIS A 367 -13.88 -7.31 -8.73
N ILE A 368 -14.14 -7.69 -7.47
CA ILE A 368 -13.73 -6.92 -6.29
C ILE A 368 -12.20 -6.78 -6.15
N ARG A 369 -11.44 -7.77 -6.64
CA ARG A 369 -9.96 -7.79 -6.63
C ARG A 369 -9.32 -7.16 -7.87
N VAL A 370 -10.10 -6.69 -8.85
CA VAL A 370 -9.59 -6.19 -10.13
C VAL A 370 -9.99 -4.73 -10.30
N SER A 371 -9.00 -3.83 -10.31
CA SER A 371 -9.24 -2.40 -10.50
C SER A 371 -9.82 -2.11 -11.89
N LYS A 372 -10.30 -0.87 -12.11
CA LYS A 372 -10.82 -0.45 -13.43
C LYS A 372 -9.79 -0.53 -14.55
N ASP A 373 -8.51 -0.37 -14.23
CA ASP A 373 -7.40 -0.49 -15.18
C ASP A 373 -6.85 -1.92 -15.30
N GLY A 374 -7.56 -2.91 -14.73
CA GLY A 374 -7.17 -4.31 -14.78
C GLY A 374 -6.11 -4.72 -13.75
N VAL A 375 -5.58 -3.81 -12.93
CA VAL A 375 -4.61 -4.17 -11.87
C VAL A 375 -5.23 -5.16 -10.89
N LEU A 376 -4.58 -6.31 -10.70
CA LEU A 376 -5.04 -7.36 -9.80
C LEU A 376 -4.45 -7.20 -8.39
N CYS A 377 -5.33 -7.27 -7.39
CA CYS A 377 -4.98 -7.40 -5.98
C CYS A 377 -4.93 -8.88 -5.59
N TYR A 378 -3.73 -9.40 -5.34
CA TYR A 378 -3.49 -10.79 -4.97
C TYR A 378 -2.30 -10.91 -4.00
N PHE A 379 -2.21 -12.05 -3.30
CA PHE A 379 -1.22 -12.27 -2.25
C PHE A 379 -0.51 -13.62 -2.45
N PRO A 380 0.74 -13.64 -2.95
CA PRO A 380 1.52 -14.88 -3.07
C PRO A 380 1.88 -15.42 -1.68
N ARG A 381 1.93 -16.74 -1.54
CA ARG A 381 2.41 -17.38 -0.29
C ARG A 381 3.92 -17.26 -0.09
N LYS A 382 4.65 -17.09 -1.19
CA LYS A 382 6.10 -16.89 -1.26
C LYS A 382 6.37 -15.88 -2.36
N THR A 383 7.01 -14.77 -2.02
CA THR A 383 7.20 -13.61 -2.89
C THR A 383 8.33 -13.80 -3.90
N GLU A 384 9.16 -14.81 -3.70
CA GLU A 384 10.30 -15.18 -4.54
C GLU A 384 9.99 -16.32 -5.55
N ASP A 385 8.83 -16.96 -5.41
CA ASP A 385 8.42 -18.13 -6.18
C ASP A 385 7.26 -17.82 -7.13
N MET A 386 7.53 -17.78 -8.44
CA MET A 386 6.52 -17.51 -9.47
C MET A 386 5.38 -18.52 -9.50
N ARG A 387 5.59 -19.76 -9.01
CA ARG A 387 4.49 -20.72 -8.87
C ARG A 387 3.48 -20.21 -7.84
N ALA A 388 3.95 -19.71 -6.71
CA ALA A 388 3.08 -19.15 -5.67
C ALA A 388 2.32 -17.91 -6.19
N HIS A 389 2.93 -17.10 -7.07
CA HIS A 389 2.22 -16.01 -7.74
C HIS A 389 1.09 -16.53 -8.65
N VAL A 390 1.38 -17.49 -9.53
CA VAL A 390 0.38 -18.07 -10.45
C VAL A 390 -0.79 -18.69 -9.68
N GLU A 391 -0.50 -19.46 -8.62
CA GLU A 391 -1.53 -20.06 -7.76
C GLU A 391 -2.39 -19.02 -7.06
N SER A 392 -1.78 -17.96 -6.52
CA SER A 392 -2.50 -16.89 -5.84
C SER A 392 -3.31 -15.99 -6.78
N ILE A 393 -2.88 -15.81 -8.03
CA ILE A 393 -3.66 -15.12 -9.07
C ILE A 393 -4.98 -15.86 -9.31
N VAL A 394 -4.92 -17.18 -9.52
CA VAL A 394 -6.11 -18.01 -9.72
C VAL A 394 -7.01 -17.99 -8.48
N ALA A 395 -6.42 -18.22 -7.30
CA ALA A 395 -7.16 -18.25 -6.04
C ALA A 395 -7.89 -16.92 -5.77
N SER A 396 -7.29 -15.78 -6.12
CA SER A 396 -7.90 -14.46 -5.93
C SER A 396 -9.07 -14.19 -6.89
N LEU A 397 -9.09 -14.84 -8.05
CA LEU A 397 -10.15 -14.70 -9.06
C LEU A 397 -11.32 -15.66 -8.83
N GLU A 398 -11.08 -16.79 -8.18
CA GLU A 398 -12.10 -17.80 -7.85
C GLU A 398 -12.76 -17.58 -6.49
N GLU A 399 -12.33 -16.56 -5.73
CA GLU A 399 -12.81 -16.31 -4.36
C GLU A 399 -14.29 -15.87 -4.35
N GLU A 400 -15.19 -16.76 -3.94
CA GLU A 400 -16.65 -16.52 -3.94
C GLU A 400 -17.17 -15.76 -2.72
N GLU A 401 -16.64 -16.08 -1.54
CA GLU A 401 -17.12 -15.55 -0.26
C GLU A 401 -15.93 -15.14 0.63
N PRO A 402 -15.13 -14.12 0.21
CA PRO A 402 -14.08 -13.58 1.06
C PRO A 402 -14.65 -13.03 2.37
N PRO A 403 -13.85 -12.90 3.44
CA PRO A 403 -14.20 -12.01 4.55
C PRO A 403 -14.23 -10.54 4.06
N TYR A 404 -15.10 -9.72 4.64
CA TYR A 404 -15.14 -8.29 4.31
C TYR A 404 -13.84 -7.60 4.75
N ASP A 405 -13.07 -7.13 3.77
CA ASP A 405 -11.90 -6.29 4.01
C ASP A 405 -11.80 -5.21 2.92
N PRO A 406 -12.11 -3.93 3.25
CA PRO A 406 -12.06 -2.84 2.28
C PRO A 406 -10.64 -2.60 1.71
N ARG A 407 -9.59 -3.05 2.40
CA ARG A 407 -8.19 -2.93 1.94
C ARG A 407 -7.88 -3.90 0.80
N THR A 408 -8.73 -4.89 0.57
CA THR A 408 -8.59 -5.86 -0.51
C THR A 408 -9.46 -5.57 -1.72
N THR A 409 -10.47 -4.70 -1.56
CA THR A 409 -11.42 -4.38 -2.62
C THR A 409 -10.95 -3.17 -3.42
N VAL A 410 -10.38 -3.42 -4.60
CA VAL A 410 -9.76 -2.38 -5.46
C VAL A 410 -10.70 -1.82 -6.53
N ASN A 411 -11.94 -2.30 -6.56
CA ASN A 411 -13.00 -1.80 -7.43
C ASN A 411 -14.21 -1.39 -6.60
N ALA A 412 -14.37 -0.08 -6.40
CA ALA A 412 -15.43 0.47 -5.54
C ALA A 412 -16.84 0.13 -6.04
N GLU A 413 -17.07 0.13 -7.35
CA GLU A 413 -18.38 -0.18 -7.95
C GLU A 413 -18.73 -1.65 -7.75
N ALA A 414 -17.79 -2.55 -8.03
CA ALA A 414 -17.95 -3.98 -7.79
C ALA A 414 -18.13 -4.27 -6.29
N SER A 415 -17.34 -3.63 -5.42
CA SER A 415 -17.39 -3.80 -3.96
C SER A 415 -18.75 -3.40 -3.39
N LYS A 416 -19.30 -2.26 -3.82
CA LYS A 416 -20.64 -1.80 -3.43
C LYS A 416 -21.72 -2.81 -3.81
N LEU A 417 -21.61 -3.43 -4.99
CA LEU A 417 -22.58 -4.44 -5.41
C LEU A 417 -22.40 -5.77 -4.68
N PHE A 418 -21.17 -6.19 -4.47
CA PHE A 418 -20.82 -7.45 -3.82
C PHE A 418 -21.22 -7.50 -2.35
N TRP A 419 -20.99 -6.40 -1.61
CA TRP A 419 -21.29 -6.29 -0.19
C TRP A 419 -22.66 -5.67 0.12
N GLY A 420 -23.37 -5.23 -0.92
CA GLY A 420 -24.69 -4.60 -0.81
C GLY A 420 -25.84 -5.56 -0.49
N SER A 421 -27.05 -5.11 -0.80
CA SER A 421 -28.30 -5.84 -0.58
C SER A 421 -28.36 -7.15 -1.38
N PRO A 422 -29.31 -8.07 -1.08
CA PRO A 422 -29.51 -9.28 -1.89
C PRO A 422 -29.76 -8.99 -3.38
N GLU A 423 -30.33 -7.83 -3.71
CA GLU A 423 -30.53 -7.40 -5.11
C GLU A 423 -29.22 -6.94 -5.76
N ASP A 424 -28.40 -6.19 -5.01
CA ASP A 424 -27.08 -5.75 -5.45
C ASP A 424 -26.17 -6.94 -5.73
N ARG A 425 -26.18 -7.96 -4.86
CA ARG A 425 -25.42 -9.20 -5.05
C ARG A 425 -25.87 -9.97 -6.29
N LYS A 426 -27.17 -9.99 -6.59
CA LYS A 426 -27.68 -10.56 -7.85
C LYS A 426 -27.20 -9.75 -9.05
N LYS A 427 -27.16 -8.42 -8.94
CA LYS A 427 -26.63 -7.55 -10.00
C LYS A 427 -25.13 -7.76 -10.22
N TYR A 428 -24.35 -7.92 -9.16
CA TYR A 428 -22.93 -8.29 -9.24
C TYR A 428 -22.75 -9.59 -10.03
N LYS A 429 -23.40 -10.68 -9.60
CA LYS A 429 -23.29 -12.00 -10.24
C LYS A 429 -23.69 -11.97 -11.72
N ARG A 430 -24.74 -11.21 -12.07
CA ARG A 430 -25.16 -11.02 -13.47
C ARG A 430 -24.13 -10.23 -14.29
N THR A 431 -23.52 -9.21 -13.70
CA THR A 431 -22.50 -8.39 -14.37
C THR A 431 -21.24 -9.21 -14.62
N LEU A 432 -20.75 -9.92 -13.59
CA LEU A 432 -19.60 -10.82 -13.70
C LEU A 432 -19.83 -11.88 -14.77
N ARG A 433 -21.00 -12.54 -14.78
CA ARG A 433 -21.35 -13.53 -15.80
C ARG A 433 -21.35 -12.95 -17.21
N ARG A 434 -21.85 -11.73 -17.40
CA ARG A 434 -21.84 -11.06 -18.71
C ARG A 434 -20.41 -10.77 -19.18
N ASP A 435 -19.53 -10.38 -18.26
CA ASP A 435 -18.12 -10.15 -18.57
C ASP A 435 -17.40 -11.46 -18.93
N VAL A 436 -17.73 -12.56 -18.23
CA VAL A 436 -17.29 -13.92 -18.56
C VAL A 436 -17.76 -14.36 -19.95
N GLU A 437 -19.04 -14.17 -20.29
CA GLU A 437 -19.57 -14.50 -21.63
C GLU A 437 -18.86 -13.68 -22.73
N ARG A 438 -18.67 -12.38 -22.51
CA ARG A 438 -17.94 -11.49 -23.45
C ARG A 438 -16.48 -11.90 -23.62
N SER A 439 -15.84 -12.40 -22.56
CA SER A 439 -14.44 -12.84 -22.62
C SER A 439 -14.21 -13.94 -23.66
N VAL A 440 -15.22 -14.79 -23.86
CA VAL A 440 -15.20 -15.86 -24.86
C VAL A 440 -15.33 -15.27 -26.26
N GLU A 441 -16.29 -14.37 -26.47
CA GLU A 441 -16.49 -13.69 -27.76
C GLU A 441 -15.21 -12.99 -28.23
N ALA A 442 -14.59 -12.21 -27.35
CA ALA A 442 -13.36 -11.47 -27.62
C ALA A 442 -12.10 -12.35 -27.75
N ALA A 443 -12.17 -13.64 -27.40
CA ALA A 443 -11.05 -14.56 -27.60
C ALA A 443 -10.98 -15.10 -29.03
N PHE A 444 -12.08 -15.00 -29.79
CA PHE A 444 -12.19 -15.49 -31.17
C PHE A 444 -12.22 -14.37 -32.23
N GLU A 445 -12.21 -13.11 -31.80
CA GLU A 445 -11.94 -11.92 -32.62
C GLU A 445 -10.43 -11.61 -32.64
#